data_AF-A0AAJ2J0M3-F1
#
_entry.id   AF-A0AAJ2J0M3-F1
#
_cell.length_a   1.000
_cell.length_b   1.000
_cell.length_c   1.000
_cell.angle_alpha   90.00
_cell.angle_beta   90.00
_cell.angle_gamma   90.00
#
_symmetry.space_group_name_H-M   'P 1'
#
loop_
_entity.id
_entity.type
_entity.pdbx_description
1 polymer ?
#
loop_
_entity_poly.entity_id
_entity_poly.type
_entity_poly.pdbx_seq_one_letter_code
_entity_poly.pdbx_strand_id
1 'polypeptide(L)'
;MNNRHVLLPAFFIGCLQLSACGGSGDAQVVDTPIPEPIVYPEYTDITASGGATTTFDAGNSGHGFSTPSVNLTATELALHMAGDKFFETSFTTAPNAEHPELDGLGPVFNNANCNACHQRDGRNSTPQVSTGQTRVKLGSDAGIFLRISKAANDACIKGDVSNDYCAPIPVPDFGGQLFHRGVLQARSDWQQNQFIGQADVYLSYETKSVTYPDGTEVLLKQPLFEVENPYDAPGETKQSPNLTSNLLQEDVLMGWRNGMPVFGLGLLEAIAAADILQHVDENDANHDGISGRANYVFDAVKAQTGDPEPVSLGRFGWKANTPSVRVQSLGALRGDIGITNPLFPDESIKGTSLHDAYLTRTGFIDTGADENGAPEVGAEFSDAVVFYAETLAVPARRNVDQPNVREGARLFTQLNCTACHVPSYTTKTSGDIGGRAMSDSLKGQKIYPFTDLLLHDMGEGLADGRPDFLASGSEWRTRPLWGIGLTQTVNPQAGFLHDGRAATLEEAILWHGGEAEKSQVAFMNLSKNEREQVIAFLMSL
;
A
#
# COMPACT_ATOMS: atom_id res chain seq x y z
N MET A 1 3.44 104.21 -23.31
CA MET A 1 3.88 104.28 -21.91
C MET A 1 5.17 103.49 -21.78
N ASN A 2 6.27 104.19 -21.46
CA ASN A 2 7.58 103.79 -20.94
C ASN A 2 8.32 102.57 -21.56
N ASN A 3 9.39 102.81 -22.35
CA ASN A 3 10.81 103.02 -21.95
C ASN A 3 11.46 101.70 -21.48
N ARG A 4 12.57 101.18 -22.05
CA ARG A 4 13.89 101.82 -22.27
C ARG A 4 14.81 100.93 -23.13
N HIS A 5 15.71 101.55 -23.90
CA HIS A 5 16.90 100.98 -24.53
C HIS A 5 18.06 100.77 -23.55
N VAL A 6 18.95 99.77 -23.75
CA VAL A 6 20.41 99.80 -23.46
C VAL A 6 21.19 98.84 -24.41
N LEU A 7 22.42 99.23 -24.76
CA LEU A 7 23.41 98.68 -25.72
C LEU A 7 24.30 97.51 -25.22
N LEU A 8 24.85 96.74 -26.19
CA LEU A 8 26.15 95.98 -26.37
C LEU A 8 27.00 95.51 -25.15
N PRO A 9 27.83 94.41 -25.23
CA PRO A 9 28.77 94.07 -26.33
C PRO A 9 29.00 92.56 -26.64
N ALA A 10 29.87 92.32 -27.64
CA ALA A 10 30.30 91.02 -28.20
C ALA A 10 31.27 90.21 -27.31
N PHE A 11 31.30 88.89 -27.45
CA PHE A 11 32.53 88.07 -27.32
C PHE A 11 32.42 86.73 -28.06
N PHE A 12 33.42 86.45 -28.89
CA PHE A 12 33.70 85.21 -29.60
C PHE A 12 34.17 84.13 -28.62
N ILE A 13 33.60 82.92 -28.65
CA ILE A 13 34.25 81.69 -28.17
C ILE A 13 33.92 80.56 -29.17
N GLY A 14 34.96 80.07 -29.84
CA GLY A 14 34.90 78.89 -30.69
C GLY A 14 34.92 77.61 -29.85
N CYS A 15 34.00 76.70 -30.13
CA CYS A 15 34.07 75.32 -29.68
C CYS A 15 34.19 74.41 -30.90
N LEU A 16 35.31 73.68 -30.97
CA LEU A 16 35.50 72.55 -31.87
C LEU A 16 34.39 71.53 -31.67
N GLN A 17 33.66 71.17 -32.73
CA GLN A 17 32.87 69.95 -32.77
C GLN A 17 33.63 68.86 -33.52
N LEU A 18 33.98 67.81 -32.77
CA LEU A 18 34.46 66.53 -33.29
C LEU A 18 33.31 65.84 -34.03
N SER A 19 33.49 65.61 -35.32
CA SER A 19 32.61 64.80 -36.16
C SER A 19 32.84 63.31 -35.87
N ALA A 20 31.99 62.69 -35.06
CA ALA A 20 31.88 61.24 -34.95
C ALA A 20 30.95 60.72 -36.05
N CYS A 21 31.48 59.89 -36.95
CA CYS A 21 30.74 59.21 -37.99
C CYS A 21 29.79 58.17 -37.37
N GLY A 22 28.50 58.30 -37.63
CA GLY A 22 27.49 57.30 -37.31
C GLY A 22 27.65 56.09 -38.23
N GLY A 23 28.12 54.98 -37.68
CA GLY A 23 27.96 53.66 -38.28
C GLY A 23 26.57 53.13 -37.91
N SER A 24 25.69 53.05 -38.90
CA SER A 24 24.44 52.29 -38.79
C SER A 24 24.79 50.80 -38.78
N GLY A 25 25.03 50.25 -37.58
CA GLY A 25 25.03 48.82 -37.38
C GLY A 25 23.58 48.34 -37.41
N ASP A 26 23.23 47.57 -38.43
CA ASP A 26 22.00 46.77 -38.42
C ASP A 26 22.03 45.88 -37.18
N ALA A 27 21.18 46.21 -36.20
CA ALA A 27 20.93 45.34 -35.06
C ALA A 27 20.30 44.06 -35.62
N GLN A 28 21.09 42.99 -35.68
CA GLN A 28 20.57 41.64 -35.84
C GLN A 28 19.54 41.44 -34.73
N VAL A 29 18.26 41.40 -35.11
CA VAL A 29 17.19 40.90 -34.25
C VAL A 29 17.55 39.45 -34.00
N VAL A 30 18.20 39.18 -32.87
CA VAL A 30 18.36 37.84 -32.36
C VAL A 30 16.95 37.40 -32.04
N ASP A 31 16.38 36.59 -32.92
CA ASP A 31 15.11 35.91 -32.74
C ASP A 31 15.33 34.92 -31.59
N THR A 32 15.26 35.43 -30.34
CA THR A 32 15.28 34.58 -29.15
C THR A 32 14.07 33.68 -29.30
N PRO A 33 14.26 32.35 -29.46
CA PRO A 33 13.14 31.43 -29.59
C PRO A 33 12.23 31.65 -28.40
N ILE A 34 10.97 32.01 -28.66
CA ILE A 34 9.96 32.05 -27.60
C ILE A 34 9.93 30.62 -27.04
N PRO A 35 10.25 30.41 -25.76
CA PRO A 35 10.19 29.08 -25.17
C PRO A 35 8.79 28.52 -25.42
N GLU A 36 8.70 27.29 -25.93
CA GLU A 36 7.39 26.66 -26.10
C GLU A 36 6.63 26.70 -24.76
N PRO A 37 5.33 27.01 -24.78
CA PRO A 37 4.55 27.10 -23.56
C PRO A 37 4.59 25.75 -22.84
N ILE A 38 4.98 25.78 -21.56
CA ILE A 38 4.99 24.59 -20.71
C ILE A 38 3.56 24.06 -20.59
N VAL A 39 3.33 22.83 -21.05
CA VAL A 39 2.05 22.14 -20.91
C VAL A 39 2.08 21.28 -19.64
N TYR A 40 1.22 21.63 -18.69
CA TYR A 40 1.04 20.87 -17.46
C TYR A 40 -0.04 19.79 -17.66
N PRO A 41 0.15 18.58 -17.08
CA PRO A 41 -0.87 17.54 -17.06
C PRO A 41 -2.20 18.02 -16.44
N GLU A 42 -3.33 17.43 -16.85
CA GLU A 42 -4.67 17.80 -16.33
C GLU A 42 -4.75 17.67 -14.80
N TYR A 43 -4.04 16.69 -14.23
CA TYR A 43 -4.03 16.44 -12.80
C TYR A 43 -3.15 17.41 -12.00
N THR A 44 -2.43 18.35 -12.65
CA THR A 44 -1.44 19.21 -11.97
C THR A 44 -2.06 20.04 -10.84
N ASP A 45 -3.28 20.54 -11.03
CA ASP A 45 -3.93 21.49 -10.11
C ASP A 45 -5.11 20.89 -9.31
N ILE A 46 -5.27 19.55 -9.36
CA ILE A 46 -6.37 18.87 -8.66
C ILE A 46 -6.17 18.94 -7.14
N THR A 47 -7.22 19.27 -6.40
CA THR A 47 -7.22 19.26 -4.93
C THR A 47 -8.09 18.15 -4.37
N ALA A 48 -9.23 17.86 -5.02
CA ALA A 48 -10.22 16.87 -4.59
C ALA A 48 -9.87 15.44 -5.07
N SER A 49 -8.89 14.80 -4.43
CA SER A 49 -8.41 13.47 -4.83
C SER A 49 -9.47 12.35 -4.74
N GLY A 50 -10.44 12.46 -3.83
CA GLY A 50 -11.57 11.53 -3.68
C GLY A 50 -12.87 12.02 -4.29
N GLY A 51 -12.87 13.08 -5.11
CA GLY A 51 -14.11 13.73 -5.55
C GLY A 51 -14.86 14.34 -4.37
N ALA A 52 -16.17 14.13 -4.29
CA ALA A 52 -17.02 14.65 -3.21
C ALA A 52 -16.79 13.97 -1.85
N THR A 53 -16.04 12.86 -1.79
CA THR A 53 -15.65 12.23 -0.52
C THR A 53 -14.35 12.79 0.05
N THR A 54 -13.70 13.74 -0.65
CA THR A 54 -12.44 14.33 -0.21
C THR A 54 -12.61 15.08 1.12
N THR A 55 -11.68 14.87 2.05
CA THR A 55 -11.55 15.69 3.27
C THR A 55 -10.42 16.71 3.15
N PHE A 56 -10.71 17.98 3.38
CA PHE A 56 -9.74 19.08 3.27
C PHE A 56 -9.03 19.40 4.59
N ASP A 57 -9.65 19.07 5.72
CA ASP A 57 -9.14 19.42 7.06
C ASP A 57 -8.21 18.34 7.66
N ALA A 58 -8.15 17.16 7.04
CA ALA A 58 -7.43 16.00 7.56
C ALA A 58 -5.89 16.15 7.50
N GLY A 59 -5.37 16.96 6.58
CA GLY A 59 -3.93 17.03 6.25
C GLY A 59 -3.02 17.68 7.30
N ASN A 60 -3.56 18.19 8.42
CA ASN A 60 -2.82 18.91 9.46
C ASN A 60 -2.73 18.15 10.81
N SER A 61 -3.13 16.88 10.86
CA SER A 61 -3.09 16.10 12.09
C SER A 61 -2.56 14.68 11.86
N GLY A 62 -2.14 14.01 12.94
CA GLY A 62 -1.79 12.59 12.91
C GLY A 62 -2.95 11.65 12.58
N HIS A 63 -4.18 12.17 12.41
CA HIS A 63 -5.41 11.41 12.11
C HIS A 63 -5.89 11.66 10.67
N GLY A 64 -4.99 12.03 9.76
CA GLY A 64 -5.33 12.42 8.40
C GLY A 64 -6.02 11.34 7.55
N PHE A 65 -6.04 10.09 8.01
CA PHE A 65 -6.64 8.95 7.32
C PHE A 65 -7.88 8.38 8.03
N SER A 66 -8.24 8.86 9.22
CA SER A 66 -9.33 8.34 10.06
C SER A 66 -10.64 9.13 9.92
N THR A 67 -10.78 9.93 8.85
CA THR A 67 -11.92 10.83 8.69
C THR A 67 -13.01 10.17 7.85
N PRO A 68 -14.30 10.22 8.25
CA PRO A 68 -15.39 9.74 7.41
C PRO A 68 -15.55 10.58 6.14
N SER A 69 -16.05 9.96 5.07
CA SER A 69 -16.46 10.66 3.85
C SER A 69 -17.48 11.77 4.17
N VAL A 70 -17.26 12.97 3.63
CA VAL A 70 -18.03 14.17 4.02
C VAL A 70 -19.48 14.18 3.52
N ASN A 71 -19.81 13.28 2.59
CA ASN A 71 -21.11 13.18 1.92
C ASN A 71 -21.95 11.99 2.41
N LEU A 72 -21.62 11.38 3.54
CA LEU A 72 -22.42 10.32 4.16
C LEU A 72 -23.75 10.88 4.71
N THR A 73 -24.83 10.09 4.60
CA THR A 73 -26.07 10.37 5.32
C THR A 73 -25.89 10.18 6.83
N ALA A 74 -26.83 10.68 7.65
CA ALA A 74 -26.76 10.51 9.10
C ALA A 74 -26.74 9.03 9.54
N THR A 75 -27.47 8.17 8.82
CA THR A 75 -27.50 6.72 9.08
C THR A 75 -26.17 6.06 8.70
N GLU A 76 -25.62 6.41 7.55
CA GLU A 76 -24.30 5.90 7.12
C GLU A 76 -23.19 6.38 8.04
N LEU A 77 -23.22 7.65 8.48
CA LEU A 77 -22.25 8.15 9.44
C LEU A 77 -22.31 7.38 10.77
N ALA A 78 -23.52 7.05 11.26
CA ALA A 78 -23.66 6.21 12.45
C ALA A 78 -23.05 4.81 12.25
N LEU A 79 -23.26 4.20 11.08
CA LEU A 79 -22.66 2.91 10.73
C LEU A 79 -21.12 2.99 10.63
N HIS A 80 -20.59 4.05 10.03
CA HIS A 80 -19.15 4.31 9.95
C HIS A 80 -18.55 4.42 11.36
N MET A 81 -19.16 5.19 12.27
CA MET A 81 -18.68 5.36 13.64
C MET A 81 -18.78 4.05 14.46
N ALA A 82 -19.77 3.20 14.18
CA ALA A 82 -19.82 1.85 14.77
C ALA A 82 -18.66 0.98 14.25
N GLY A 83 -18.40 1.05 12.95
CA GLY A 83 -17.29 0.32 12.32
C GLY A 83 -15.91 0.78 12.78
N ASP A 84 -15.71 2.07 13.01
CA ASP A 84 -14.50 2.66 13.60
C ASP A 84 -14.21 2.03 14.98
N LYS A 85 -15.21 2.05 15.87
CA LYS A 85 -15.12 1.39 17.18
C LYS A 85 -14.74 -0.09 17.06
N PHE A 86 -15.34 -0.82 16.10
CA PHE A 86 -15.04 -2.23 15.87
C PHE A 86 -13.65 -2.45 15.28
N PHE A 87 -13.17 -1.56 14.42
CA PHE A 87 -11.83 -1.60 13.85
C PHE A 87 -10.75 -1.44 14.93
N GLU A 88 -11.01 -0.62 15.94
CA GLU A 88 -10.13 -0.40 17.10
C GLU A 88 -10.28 -1.45 18.22
N THR A 89 -11.30 -2.32 18.13
CA THR A 89 -11.59 -3.31 19.17
C THR A 89 -10.44 -4.30 19.30
N SER A 90 -9.89 -4.40 20.52
CA SER A 90 -8.82 -5.34 20.85
C SER A 90 -9.41 -6.61 21.44
N PHE A 91 -9.28 -7.70 20.69
CA PHE A 91 -9.74 -9.01 21.11
C PHE A 91 -8.77 -9.63 22.15
N THR A 92 -9.32 -10.53 22.95
CA THR A 92 -8.63 -11.22 24.04
C THR A 92 -8.79 -12.72 23.90
N THR A 93 -7.87 -13.47 24.49
CA THR A 93 -7.92 -14.94 24.46
C THR A 93 -9.22 -15.43 25.08
N ALA A 94 -10.00 -16.17 24.30
CA ALA A 94 -11.18 -16.84 24.81
C ALA A 94 -10.81 -18.01 25.76
N PRO A 95 -11.66 -18.35 26.75
CA PRO A 95 -12.90 -17.67 27.10
C PRO A 95 -12.63 -16.52 28.09
N ASN A 96 -13.23 -15.37 27.86
CA ASN A 96 -13.18 -14.19 28.70
C ASN A 96 -14.55 -13.99 29.34
N ALA A 97 -14.73 -14.61 30.51
CA ALA A 97 -15.99 -14.53 31.25
C ALA A 97 -16.35 -13.10 31.73
N GLU A 98 -15.38 -12.19 31.79
CA GLU A 98 -15.61 -10.79 32.18
C GLU A 98 -16.05 -9.94 30.99
N HIS A 99 -15.53 -10.22 29.80
CA HIS A 99 -15.81 -9.52 28.55
C HIS A 99 -16.02 -10.48 27.36
N PRO A 100 -17.14 -11.23 27.31
CA PRO A 100 -17.42 -12.17 26.22
C PRO A 100 -17.51 -11.50 24.85
N GLU A 101 -17.81 -10.20 24.79
CA GLU A 101 -17.82 -9.41 23.56
C GLU A 101 -16.43 -9.17 22.96
N LEU A 102 -15.36 -9.47 23.71
CA LEU A 102 -13.96 -9.36 23.28
C LEU A 102 -13.31 -10.73 23.11
N ASP A 103 -14.09 -11.82 23.14
CA ASP A 103 -13.57 -13.17 22.99
C ASP A 103 -13.01 -13.44 21.60
N GLY A 104 -11.89 -14.15 21.58
CA GLY A 104 -11.38 -14.85 20.40
C GLY A 104 -9.85 -14.94 20.33
N LEU A 105 -9.30 -14.51 19.19
CA LEU A 105 -7.92 -14.61 18.71
C LEU A 105 -7.51 -15.98 18.15
N GLY A 106 -8.28 -17.03 18.43
CA GLY A 106 -7.87 -18.40 18.20
C GLY A 106 -6.54 -18.75 18.91
N PRO A 107 -5.94 -19.92 18.62
CA PRO A 107 -4.69 -20.32 19.26
C PRO A 107 -3.49 -19.47 18.83
N VAL A 108 -3.55 -18.91 17.61
CA VAL A 108 -2.47 -18.15 16.97
C VAL A 108 -3.01 -16.96 16.18
N PHE A 109 -2.24 -15.88 16.19
CA PHE A 109 -2.59 -14.60 15.57
C PHE A 109 -1.32 -13.78 15.28
N ASN A 110 -1.43 -12.69 14.54
CA ASN A 110 -0.34 -11.73 14.31
C ASN A 110 -0.54 -10.45 15.14
N ASN A 111 -1.79 -9.98 15.26
CA ASN A 111 -2.16 -8.87 16.13
C ASN A 111 -3.57 -9.00 16.70
N ALA A 112 -3.90 -8.22 17.72
CA ALA A 112 -5.18 -8.34 18.44
C ALA A 112 -6.27 -7.36 17.95
N ASN A 113 -5.96 -6.48 17.01
CA ASN A 113 -6.89 -5.51 16.42
C ASN A 113 -6.37 -5.02 15.06
N CYS A 114 -7.23 -4.40 14.26
CA CYS A 114 -6.87 -3.90 12.93
C CYS A 114 -5.86 -2.75 13.01
N ASN A 115 -6.01 -1.85 13.99
CA ASN A 115 -5.17 -0.66 14.17
C ASN A 115 -3.68 -0.99 14.45
N ALA A 116 -3.37 -2.17 15.01
CA ALA A 116 -2.00 -2.62 15.23
C ALA A 116 -1.25 -2.91 13.92
N CYS A 117 -1.96 -3.24 12.84
CA CYS A 117 -1.38 -3.34 11.50
C CYS A 117 -1.61 -2.06 10.68
N HIS A 118 -2.70 -1.35 10.95
CA HIS A 118 -3.17 -0.18 10.19
C HIS A 118 -3.19 1.07 11.08
N GLN A 119 -2.04 1.46 11.61
CA GLN A 119 -1.95 2.51 12.64
C GLN A 119 -2.59 3.82 12.15
N ARG A 120 -3.68 4.22 12.81
CA ARG A 120 -4.52 5.38 12.43
C ARG A 120 -4.93 5.33 10.95
N ASP A 121 -5.34 4.15 10.50
CA ASP A 121 -5.75 3.82 9.12
C ASP A 121 -4.64 3.95 8.07
N GLY A 122 -3.42 4.22 8.52
CA GLY A 122 -2.21 4.34 7.72
C GLY A 122 -1.35 3.09 7.74
N ARG A 123 -0.05 3.30 7.58
CA ARG A 123 0.97 2.25 7.68
C ARG A 123 1.44 2.12 9.13
N ASN A 124 1.65 0.88 9.59
CA ASN A 124 2.35 0.68 10.85
C ASN A 124 3.86 1.01 10.71
N SER A 125 4.50 1.16 11.87
CA SER A 125 5.92 1.43 12.00
C SER A 125 6.75 0.29 11.42
N THR A 126 7.78 0.63 10.66
CA THR A 126 8.77 -0.35 10.21
C THR A 126 9.59 -0.79 11.42
N PRO A 127 9.69 -2.09 11.75
CA PRO A 127 10.45 -2.55 12.90
C PRO A 127 11.93 -2.15 12.80
N GLN A 128 12.50 -1.66 13.90
CA GLN A 128 13.88 -1.18 13.96
C GLN A 128 14.78 -2.16 14.72
N VAL A 129 15.99 -2.38 14.22
CA VAL A 129 17.03 -3.12 14.94
C VAL A 129 17.72 -2.15 15.89
N SER A 130 17.64 -2.41 17.21
CA SER A 130 18.23 -1.51 18.22
C SER A 130 19.75 -1.47 18.12
N THR A 131 20.34 -0.35 18.52
CA THR A 131 21.80 -0.17 18.58
C THR A 131 22.46 -1.31 19.38
N GLY A 132 23.43 -1.99 18.76
CA GLY A 132 24.14 -3.12 19.36
C GLY A 132 23.49 -4.49 19.13
N GLN A 133 22.32 -4.54 18.50
CA GLN A 133 21.70 -5.78 18.01
C GLN A 133 21.95 -5.95 16.51
N THR A 134 21.93 -7.20 16.04
CA THR A 134 22.05 -7.56 14.62
C THR A 134 20.69 -7.88 13.99
N ARG A 135 19.72 -8.28 14.81
CA ARG A 135 18.35 -8.62 14.41
C ARG A 135 17.37 -8.32 15.55
N VAL A 136 16.08 -8.19 15.21
CA VAL A 136 14.96 -7.99 16.14
C VAL A 136 13.95 -9.12 15.93
N LYS A 137 13.41 -9.68 17.02
CA LYS A 137 12.31 -10.66 16.95
C LYS A 137 10.99 -9.90 16.79
N LEU A 138 10.14 -10.31 15.86
CA LEU A 138 8.82 -9.71 15.69
C LEU A 138 7.95 -10.01 16.91
N GLY A 139 7.32 -8.96 17.45
CA GLY A 139 6.46 -9.02 18.63
C GLY A 139 5.07 -8.46 18.37
N SER A 140 4.45 -7.94 19.41
CA SER A 140 3.11 -7.32 19.38
C SER A 140 3.07 -5.93 18.74
N ASP A 141 4.23 -5.34 18.47
CA ASP A 141 4.43 -4.05 17.81
C ASP A 141 4.59 -4.20 16.29
N ALA A 142 4.80 -5.42 15.79
CA ALA A 142 5.01 -5.70 14.38
C ALA A 142 3.69 -5.64 13.61
N GLY A 143 3.56 -4.65 12.71
CA GLY A 143 2.49 -4.59 11.69
C GLY A 143 2.86 -5.28 10.38
N ILE A 144 3.92 -6.08 10.42
CA ILE A 144 4.39 -6.90 9.31
C ILE A 144 4.16 -8.37 9.65
N PHE A 145 3.69 -9.13 8.67
CA PHE A 145 3.48 -10.57 8.77
C PHE A 145 3.98 -11.30 7.53
N LEU A 146 3.99 -12.63 7.59
CA LEU A 146 4.52 -13.49 6.54
C LEU A 146 3.39 -14.28 5.88
N ARG A 147 3.25 -14.12 4.57
CA ARG A 147 2.56 -15.12 3.74
C ARG A 147 3.52 -16.25 3.43
N ILE A 148 3.05 -17.48 3.53
CA ILE A 148 3.84 -18.68 3.24
C ILE A 148 3.12 -19.54 2.20
N SER A 149 3.87 -20.33 1.45
CA SER A 149 3.33 -21.34 0.54
C SER A 149 4.42 -22.31 0.15
N LYS A 150 4.02 -23.45 -0.42
CA LYS A 150 4.93 -24.28 -1.19
C LYS A 150 5.16 -23.68 -2.58
N ALA A 151 6.36 -23.90 -3.12
CA ALA A 151 6.63 -23.66 -4.52
C ALA A 151 5.78 -24.59 -5.38
N ALA A 152 5.14 -24.03 -6.41
CA ALA A 152 4.51 -24.84 -7.44
C ALA A 152 5.58 -25.45 -8.35
N ASN A 153 5.31 -26.63 -8.91
CA ASN A 153 6.22 -27.26 -9.88
C ASN A 153 6.33 -26.43 -11.17
N ASP A 154 5.21 -25.84 -11.60
CA ASP A 154 5.10 -25.04 -12.81
C ASP A 154 4.41 -23.69 -12.50
N ALA A 155 4.77 -22.66 -13.25
CA ALA A 155 4.10 -21.37 -13.16
C ALA A 155 2.63 -21.47 -13.60
N CYS A 156 1.72 -20.90 -12.81
CA CYS A 156 0.31 -20.89 -13.15
C CYS A 156 0.02 -19.81 -14.19
N ILE A 157 -0.40 -20.21 -15.39
CA ILE A 157 -0.74 -19.30 -16.49
C ILE A 157 -2.25 -19.04 -16.60
N LYS A 158 -3.07 -19.88 -15.96
CA LYS A 158 -4.53 -19.79 -15.96
C LYS A 158 -5.10 -20.50 -14.74
N GLY A 159 -5.95 -19.82 -13.98
CA GLY A 159 -6.69 -20.40 -12.86
C GLY A 159 -7.95 -21.11 -13.31
N ASP A 160 -8.17 -22.32 -12.82
CA ASP A 160 -9.43 -23.05 -12.92
C ASP A 160 -9.64 -23.98 -11.72
N VAL A 161 -10.78 -24.67 -11.65
CA VAL A 161 -11.12 -25.53 -10.51
C VAL A 161 -10.10 -26.66 -10.27
N SER A 162 -9.35 -27.10 -11.29
CA SER A 162 -8.40 -28.21 -11.15
C SER A 162 -7.09 -27.81 -10.46
N ASN A 163 -6.79 -26.51 -10.42
CA ASN A 163 -5.59 -25.95 -9.78
C ASN A 163 -5.94 -24.94 -8.68
N ASP A 164 -7.15 -25.03 -8.13
CA ASP A 164 -7.68 -24.12 -7.12
C ASP A 164 -7.55 -22.64 -7.54
N TYR A 165 -7.81 -22.37 -8.81
CA TYR A 165 -7.73 -21.05 -9.42
C TYR A 165 -6.35 -20.39 -9.28
N CYS A 166 -5.27 -21.17 -9.26
CA CYS A 166 -3.89 -20.72 -8.96
C CYS A 166 -3.65 -20.25 -7.53
N ALA A 167 -4.53 -20.56 -6.57
CA ALA A 167 -4.32 -20.17 -5.17
C ALA A 167 -2.96 -20.69 -4.64
N PRO A 168 -2.29 -19.94 -3.73
CA PRO A 168 -1.04 -20.39 -3.13
C PRO A 168 -1.19 -21.77 -2.46
N ILE A 169 -0.27 -22.68 -2.77
CA ILE A 169 -0.26 -24.02 -2.17
C ILE A 169 0.09 -23.90 -0.68
N PRO A 170 -0.78 -24.32 0.26
CA PRO A 170 -0.51 -24.16 1.68
C PRO A 170 0.70 -25.01 2.11
N VAL A 171 1.48 -24.50 3.07
CA VAL A 171 2.52 -25.27 3.74
C VAL A 171 1.83 -26.33 4.61
N PRO A 172 2.15 -27.64 4.46
CA PRO A 172 1.51 -28.68 5.26
C PRO A 172 1.59 -28.39 6.75
N ASP A 173 0.45 -28.49 7.43
CA ASP A 173 0.30 -28.22 8.87
C ASP A 173 0.46 -26.73 9.30
N PHE A 174 0.85 -25.81 8.40
CA PHE A 174 0.98 -24.38 8.70
C PHE A 174 -0.05 -23.49 8.00
N GLY A 175 -0.47 -23.82 6.78
CA GLY A 175 -1.40 -23.03 5.97
C GLY A 175 -0.72 -22.03 5.01
N GLY A 176 -1.42 -20.96 4.65
CA GLY A 176 -0.96 -19.93 3.69
C GLY A 176 -0.40 -18.64 4.33
N GLN A 177 -0.36 -18.59 5.66
CA GLN A 177 0.14 -17.47 6.45
C GLN A 177 0.80 -18.00 7.72
N LEU A 178 1.92 -17.40 8.10
CA LEU A 178 2.59 -17.71 9.36
C LEU A 178 2.09 -16.78 10.46
N PHE A 179 1.81 -17.36 11.61
CA PHE A 179 1.41 -16.63 12.82
C PHE A 179 2.55 -16.59 13.83
N HIS A 180 3.18 -15.44 14.07
CA HIS A 180 4.32 -15.36 14.99
C HIS A 180 3.91 -15.28 16.47
N ARG A 181 2.65 -14.98 16.76
CA ARG A 181 2.13 -14.91 18.13
C ARG A 181 1.09 -15.99 18.39
N GLY A 182 0.99 -16.36 19.66
CA GLY A 182 0.02 -17.32 20.14
C GLY A 182 -0.52 -16.92 21.50
N VAL A 183 -1.64 -17.51 21.86
CA VAL A 183 -2.17 -17.39 23.23
C VAL A 183 -1.33 -18.21 24.21
N LEU A 184 -1.55 -18.02 25.51
CA LEU A 184 -0.85 -18.84 26.50
C LEU A 184 -1.20 -20.32 26.28
N GLN A 185 -0.20 -21.18 26.40
CA GLN A 185 -0.35 -22.60 26.10
C GLN A 185 -0.75 -22.90 24.65
N ALA A 186 -0.52 -22.03 23.65
CA ALA A 186 -0.74 -22.38 22.24
C ALA A 186 0.13 -23.57 21.80
N ARG A 187 1.40 -23.57 22.19
CA ARG A 187 2.37 -24.66 21.93
C ARG A 187 2.56 -25.57 23.15
N SER A 188 3.14 -26.75 22.95
CA SER A 188 3.46 -27.70 24.03
C SER A 188 4.62 -27.27 24.92
N ASP A 189 5.49 -26.39 24.43
CA ASP A 189 6.68 -25.85 25.10
C ASP A 189 6.45 -24.43 25.68
N TRP A 190 5.19 -24.08 25.94
CA TRP A 190 4.79 -22.73 26.38
C TRP A 190 5.44 -22.27 27.68
N GLN A 191 5.91 -23.18 28.55
CA GLN A 191 6.59 -22.82 29.79
C GLN A 191 7.92 -22.09 29.54
N GLN A 192 8.57 -22.36 28.40
CA GLN A 192 9.79 -21.70 27.96
C GLN A 192 9.50 -20.64 26.88
N ASN A 193 8.42 -20.85 26.11
CA ASN A 193 8.07 -20.10 24.91
C ASN A 193 6.66 -19.49 25.02
N GLN A 194 6.50 -18.57 25.97
CA GLN A 194 5.20 -17.91 26.22
C GLN A 194 4.81 -17.00 25.05
N PHE A 195 3.54 -17.06 24.66
CA PHE A 195 2.91 -16.21 23.64
C PHE A 195 3.51 -16.29 22.22
N ILE A 196 4.23 -17.37 21.92
CA ILE A 196 4.76 -17.67 20.58
C ILE A 196 3.73 -18.46 19.79
N GLY A 197 3.55 -18.09 18.53
CA GLY A 197 2.64 -18.76 17.59
C GLY A 197 3.29 -19.99 16.94
N GLN A 198 3.18 -20.08 15.63
CA GLN A 198 3.71 -21.21 14.84
C GLN A 198 5.24 -21.23 14.76
N ALA A 199 5.91 -20.08 14.77
CA ALA A 199 7.37 -19.99 14.73
C ALA A 199 7.87 -18.62 15.21
N ASP A 200 9.17 -18.53 15.50
CA ASP A 200 9.86 -17.27 15.74
C ASP A 200 10.23 -16.61 14.41
N VAL A 201 9.97 -15.31 14.30
CA VAL A 201 10.34 -14.51 13.14
C VAL A 201 11.30 -13.41 13.57
N TYR A 202 12.46 -13.36 12.93
CA TYR A 202 13.46 -12.32 13.12
C TYR A 202 13.59 -11.46 11.88
N LEU A 203 13.88 -10.18 12.08
CA LEU A 203 14.20 -9.20 11.06
C LEU A 203 15.61 -8.65 11.29
N SER A 204 16.41 -8.60 10.24
CA SER A 204 17.65 -7.85 10.13
C SER A 204 17.63 -7.00 8.85
N TYR A 205 18.67 -6.20 8.63
CA TYR A 205 18.80 -5.39 7.42
C TYR A 205 20.18 -5.55 6.82
N GLU A 206 20.23 -5.64 5.50
CA GLU A 206 21.43 -5.36 4.73
C GLU A 206 21.29 -4.00 4.02
N THR A 207 22.43 -3.45 3.59
CA THR A 207 22.45 -2.15 2.91
C THR A 207 23.15 -2.24 1.56
N LYS A 208 22.68 -1.41 0.63
CA LYS A 208 23.24 -1.25 -0.71
C LYS A 208 23.39 0.23 -1.01
N SER A 209 24.56 0.65 -1.51
CA SER A 209 24.76 2.03 -1.97
C SER A 209 24.29 2.18 -3.42
N VAL A 210 23.63 3.29 -3.72
CA VAL A 210 23.28 3.76 -5.06
C VAL A 210 23.95 5.11 -5.26
N THR A 211 24.72 5.25 -6.34
CA THR A 211 25.43 6.48 -6.68
C THR A 211 24.75 7.18 -7.86
N TYR A 212 24.34 8.43 -7.67
CA TYR A 212 23.84 9.29 -8.73
C TYR A 212 24.95 9.68 -9.72
N PRO A 213 24.61 10.08 -10.96
CA PRO A 213 25.59 10.59 -11.93
C PRO A 213 26.40 11.81 -11.44
N ASP A 214 25.85 12.59 -10.50
CA ASP A 214 26.53 13.72 -9.87
C ASP A 214 27.51 13.31 -8.73
N GLY A 215 27.61 12.01 -8.43
CA GLY A 215 28.46 11.43 -7.40
C GLY A 215 27.82 11.36 -6.01
N THR A 216 26.59 11.87 -5.83
CA THR A 216 25.86 11.73 -4.55
C THR A 216 25.52 10.26 -4.30
N GLU A 217 25.73 9.77 -3.08
CA GLU A 217 25.37 8.41 -2.69
C GLU A 217 24.13 8.39 -1.79
N VAL A 218 23.25 7.41 -2.02
CA VAL A 218 22.11 7.06 -1.17
C VAL A 218 22.26 5.61 -0.72
N LEU A 219 22.09 5.38 0.59
CA LEU A 219 22.16 4.05 1.17
C LEU A 219 20.76 3.46 1.30
N LEU A 220 20.46 2.44 0.49
CA LEU A 220 19.21 1.70 0.56
C LEU A 220 19.31 0.57 1.58
N LYS A 221 18.20 0.30 2.29
CA LYS A 221 18.07 -0.85 3.19
C LYS A 221 17.22 -1.94 2.55
N GLN A 222 17.60 -3.19 2.77
CA GLN A 222 16.82 -4.37 2.40
C GLN A 222 16.56 -5.22 3.65
N PRO A 223 15.30 -5.50 3.99
CA PRO A 223 14.97 -6.33 5.14
C PRO A 223 15.28 -7.80 4.81
N LEU A 224 15.94 -8.46 5.76
CA LEU A 224 16.21 -9.89 5.73
C LEU A 224 15.46 -10.52 6.89
N PHE A 225 14.70 -11.56 6.61
CA PHE A 225 13.90 -12.20 7.63
C PHE A 225 14.28 -13.67 7.77
N GLU A 226 14.28 -14.13 9.00
CA GLU A 226 14.64 -15.49 9.38
C GLU A 226 13.52 -16.10 10.20
N VAL A 227 13.16 -17.34 9.87
CA VAL A 227 12.18 -18.13 10.62
C VAL A 227 12.90 -19.23 11.36
N GLU A 228 12.68 -19.31 12.67
CA GLU A 228 13.32 -20.25 13.59
C GLU A 228 12.28 -20.85 14.53
N ASN A 229 12.64 -21.94 15.21
CA ASN A 229 11.85 -22.53 16.29
C ASN A 229 10.36 -22.79 15.91
N PRO A 230 10.10 -23.51 14.80
CA PRO A 230 8.74 -23.88 14.41
C PRO A 230 8.11 -24.82 15.44
N TYR A 231 6.78 -24.80 15.59
CA TYR A 231 6.10 -25.57 16.63
C TYR A 231 6.19 -27.09 16.41
N ASP A 232 6.32 -27.55 15.15
CA ASP A 232 6.44 -28.96 14.78
C ASP A 232 7.87 -29.50 14.96
N ALA A 233 8.87 -28.61 15.07
CA ALA A 233 10.24 -28.92 15.42
C ALA A 233 10.87 -27.81 16.31
N PRO A 234 10.54 -27.76 17.62
CA PRO A 234 11.04 -26.71 18.50
C PRO A 234 12.57 -26.65 18.56
N GLY A 235 13.10 -25.43 18.43
CA GLY A 235 14.54 -25.15 18.39
C GLY A 235 15.22 -25.37 17.03
N GLU A 236 14.52 -25.87 16.01
CA GLU A 236 15.07 -26.02 14.67
C GLU A 236 15.24 -24.67 13.97
N THR A 237 16.28 -24.53 13.15
CA THR A 237 16.54 -23.39 12.27
C THR A 237 16.93 -23.90 10.88
N LYS A 238 16.92 -23.05 9.84
CA LYS A 238 17.38 -23.43 8.49
C LYS A 238 18.83 -23.97 8.45
N GLN A 239 19.64 -23.74 9.49
CA GLN A 239 21.01 -24.23 9.59
C GLN A 239 21.12 -25.54 10.38
N SER A 240 20.00 -26.11 10.84
CA SER A 240 20.00 -27.38 11.55
C SER A 240 20.41 -28.54 10.62
N PRO A 241 21.21 -29.50 11.09
CA PRO A 241 21.80 -30.52 10.22
C PRO A 241 20.78 -31.51 9.65
N ASN A 242 19.64 -31.70 10.34
CA ASN A 242 18.54 -32.55 9.89
C ASN A 242 17.25 -31.76 10.07
N LEU A 243 16.72 -31.21 8.97
CA LEU A 243 15.47 -30.46 8.99
C LEU A 243 14.28 -31.43 9.07
N THR A 244 13.43 -31.25 10.06
CA THR A 244 12.21 -32.05 10.28
C THR A 244 10.93 -31.24 10.14
N SER A 245 11.01 -29.91 10.30
CA SER A 245 9.85 -29.03 10.18
C SER A 245 9.35 -28.92 8.75
N ASN A 246 8.04 -28.96 8.54
CA ASN A 246 7.44 -28.67 7.23
C ASN A 246 7.67 -27.22 6.79
N LEU A 247 7.85 -26.29 7.73
CA LEU A 247 8.03 -24.86 7.45
C LEU A 247 9.43 -24.51 6.94
N LEU A 248 10.44 -25.30 7.31
CA LEU A 248 11.84 -24.99 7.01
C LEU A 248 12.38 -25.67 5.75
N GLN A 249 11.52 -26.39 5.02
CA GLN A 249 11.88 -27.08 3.77
C GLN A 249 12.29 -26.09 2.66
N GLU A 250 13.18 -26.52 1.75
CA GLU A 250 13.77 -25.65 0.72
C GLU A 250 12.75 -25.04 -0.25
N ASP A 251 11.65 -25.75 -0.48
CA ASP A 251 10.56 -25.38 -1.37
C ASP A 251 9.43 -24.61 -0.66
N VAL A 252 9.66 -24.10 0.56
CA VAL A 252 8.77 -23.16 1.23
C VAL A 252 9.17 -21.72 0.86
N LEU A 253 8.22 -21.01 0.27
CA LEU A 253 8.32 -19.62 -0.14
C LEU A 253 7.69 -18.72 0.91
N MET A 254 8.29 -17.55 1.16
CA MET A 254 7.84 -16.60 2.17
C MET A 254 7.81 -15.19 1.59
N GLY A 255 6.67 -14.50 1.76
CA GLY A 255 6.47 -13.13 1.32
C GLY A 255 6.04 -12.23 2.47
N TRP A 256 6.84 -11.18 2.72
CA TRP A 256 6.63 -10.21 3.80
C TRP A 256 5.56 -9.20 3.41
N ARG A 257 4.66 -8.87 4.34
CA ARG A 257 3.54 -7.96 4.07
C ARG A 257 3.42 -6.95 5.21
N ASN A 258 3.76 -5.70 4.92
CA ASN A 258 3.50 -4.59 5.83
C ASN A 258 2.02 -4.15 5.72
N GLY A 259 1.43 -3.73 6.84
CA GLY A 259 0.10 -3.14 6.86
C GLY A 259 -0.01 -1.93 5.92
N MET A 260 -1.08 -1.92 5.13
CA MET A 260 -1.34 -0.90 4.10
C MET A 260 -2.29 0.18 4.63
N PRO A 261 -2.25 1.43 4.12
CA PRO A 261 -3.33 2.35 4.39
C PRO A 261 -4.68 1.82 3.90
N VAL A 262 -5.74 2.06 4.67
CA VAL A 262 -7.10 1.54 4.43
C VAL A 262 -8.14 2.61 4.08
N PHE A 263 -7.71 3.86 3.87
CA PHE A 263 -8.58 4.93 3.40
C PHE A 263 -8.84 4.86 1.88
N GLY A 264 -10.00 5.36 1.45
CA GLY A 264 -10.38 5.44 0.04
C GLY A 264 -10.68 4.11 -0.65
N LEU A 265 -10.75 2.99 0.08
CA LEU A 265 -10.89 1.67 -0.54
C LEU A 265 -12.23 1.47 -1.25
N GLY A 266 -13.32 2.01 -0.72
CA GLY A 266 -14.64 1.92 -1.37
C GLY A 266 -14.68 2.63 -2.73
N LEU A 267 -13.95 3.73 -2.89
CA LEU A 267 -13.80 4.41 -4.19
C LEU A 267 -13.03 3.54 -5.20
N LEU A 268 -11.97 2.85 -4.75
CA LEU A 268 -11.21 1.93 -5.62
C LEU A 268 -12.05 0.71 -6.01
N GLU A 269 -12.86 0.18 -5.11
CA GLU A 269 -13.79 -0.90 -5.41
C GLU A 269 -14.89 -0.46 -6.39
N ALA A 270 -15.30 0.81 -6.28
CA ALA A 270 -16.30 1.41 -7.14
C ALA A 270 -15.81 1.70 -8.57
N ILE A 271 -14.51 1.54 -8.89
CA ILE A 271 -14.00 1.61 -10.27
C ILE A 271 -14.53 0.42 -11.07
N ALA A 272 -15.11 0.66 -12.25
CA ALA A 272 -15.61 -0.42 -13.09
C ALA A 272 -14.46 -1.34 -13.53
N ALA A 273 -14.69 -2.66 -13.56
CA ALA A 273 -13.64 -3.62 -13.97
C ALA A 273 -13.12 -3.33 -15.39
N ALA A 274 -14.01 -2.92 -16.30
CA ALA A 274 -13.62 -2.55 -17.67
C ALA A 274 -12.63 -1.37 -17.71
N ASP A 275 -12.75 -0.40 -16.80
CA ASP A 275 -11.85 0.76 -16.75
C ASP A 275 -10.46 0.39 -16.24
N ILE A 276 -10.33 -0.68 -15.45
CA ILE A 276 -9.02 -1.25 -15.07
C ILE A 276 -8.47 -2.07 -16.24
N LEU A 277 -9.30 -2.94 -16.81
CA LEU A 277 -8.90 -3.87 -17.86
C LEU A 277 -8.46 -3.19 -19.17
N GLN A 278 -8.87 -1.93 -19.41
CA GLN A 278 -8.38 -1.17 -20.57
C GLN A 278 -6.88 -0.84 -20.49
N HIS A 279 -6.26 -0.94 -19.31
CA HIS A 279 -4.83 -0.69 -19.10
C HIS A 279 -3.97 -1.97 -19.17
N VAL A 280 -4.60 -3.14 -19.36
CA VAL A 280 -3.88 -4.41 -19.48
C VAL A 280 -3.07 -4.43 -20.78
N ASP A 281 -1.78 -4.69 -20.67
CA ASP A 281 -0.85 -4.83 -21.79
C ASP A 281 0.17 -5.97 -21.56
N GLU A 282 -0.33 -7.16 -21.22
CA GLU A 282 0.50 -8.32 -20.82
C GLU A 282 1.59 -8.72 -21.84
N ASN A 283 1.47 -8.29 -23.10
CA ASN A 283 2.40 -8.63 -24.18
C ASN A 283 3.28 -7.44 -24.63
N ASP A 284 3.26 -6.31 -23.89
CA ASP A 284 3.99 -5.08 -24.25
C ASP A 284 3.74 -4.69 -25.72
N ALA A 285 2.47 -4.62 -26.11
CA ALA A 285 2.05 -4.39 -27.49
C ALA A 285 2.44 -2.99 -27.99
N ASN A 286 2.64 -2.04 -27.08
CA ASN A 286 3.09 -0.69 -27.39
C ASN A 286 4.63 -0.54 -27.36
N HIS A 287 5.37 -1.56 -26.93
CA HIS A 287 6.83 -1.61 -26.82
C HIS A 287 7.45 -0.55 -25.90
N ASP A 288 6.74 -0.13 -24.86
CA ASP A 288 7.27 0.76 -23.83
C ASP A 288 8.07 -0.01 -22.74
N GLY A 289 7.93 -1.34 -22.70
CA GLY A 289 8.58 -2.24 -21.75
C GLY A 289 7.82 -2.45 -20.45
N ILE A 290 6.54 -2.09 -20.41
CA ILE A 290 5.61 -2.27 -19.29
C ILE A 290 4.57 -3.30 -19.72
N SER A 291 4.25 -4.25 -18.83
CA SER A 291 3.41 -5.40 -19.16
C SER A 291 2.30 -5.61 -18.13
N GLY A 292 1.56 -4.53 -17.85
CA GLY A 292 0.51 -4.49 -16.84
C GLY A 292 -0.49 -5.63 -16.99
N ARG A 293 -0.66 -6.42 -15.92
CA ARG A 293 -1.46 -7.65 -15.92
C ARG A 293 -2.54 -7.67 -14.85
N ALA A 294 -3.72 -8.21 -15.19
CA ALA A 294 -4.78 -8.42 -14.21
C ALA A 294 -4.52 -9.70 -13.39
N ASN A 295 -4.73 -9.62 -12.07
CA ASN A 295 -4.85 -10.83 -11.25
C ASN A 295 -6.31 -11.27 -11.18
N TYR A 296 -6.56 -12.58 -11.23
CA TYR A 296 -7.88 -13.17 -11.05
C TYR A 296 -7.85 -14.11 -9.85
N VAL A 297 -8.71 -13.85 -8.87
CA VAL A 297 -8.59 -14.43 -7.54
C VAL A 297 -9.90 -15.00 -7.05
N PHE A 298 -9.80 -15.97 -6.12
CA PHE A 298 -10.95 -16.57 -5.49
C PHE A 298 -11.80 -15.52 -4.77
N ASP A 299 -13.10 -15.59 -5.00
CA ASP A 299 -14.10 -14.68 -4.43
C ASP A 299 -15.02 -15.45 -3.49
N ALA A 300 -14.72 -15.33 -2.19
CA ALA A 300 -15.49 -15.99 -1.14
C ALA A 300 -16.96 -15.55 -1.10
N VAL A 301 -17.28 -14.33 -1.54
CA VAL A 301 -18.66 -13.84 -1.60
C VAL A 301 -19.43 -14.60 -2.68
N LYS A 302 -18.84 -14.72 -3.88
CA LYS A 302 -19.42 -15.52 -4.97
C LYS A 302 -19.57 -16.99 -4.58
N ALA A 303 -18.53 -17.57 -3.98
CA ALA A 303 -18.55 -18.96 -3.51
C ALA A 303 -19.68 -19.21 -2.51
N GLN A 304 -19.88 -18.30 -1.54
CA GLN A 304 -20.96 -18.39 -0.56
C GLN A 304 -22.36 -18.35 -1.21
N THR A 305 -22.51 -17.64 -2.33
CA THR A 305 -23.76 -17.62 -3.10
C THR A 305 -23.94 -18.81 -4.06
N GLY A 306 -22.96 -19.72 -4.13
CA GLY A 306 -23.00 -20.90 -5.00
C GLY A 306 -22.69 -20.60 -6.48
N ASP A 307 -21.95 -19.52 -6.76
CA ASP A 307 -21.46 -19.23 -8.11
C ASP A 307 -20.57 -20.38 -8.61
N PRO A 308 -20.81 -20.96 -9.81
CA PRO A 308 -19.99 -22.04 -10.35
C PRO A 308 -18.55 -21.62 -10.68
N GLU A 309 -18.30 -20.31 -10.86
CA GLU A 309 -16.97 -19.74 -11.12
C GLU A 309 -16.70 -18.62 -10.10
N PRO A 310 -16.35 -18.97 -8.84
CA PRO A 310 -16.13 -18.01 -7.75
C PRO A 310 -14.77 -17.30 -7.89
N VAL A 311 -14.57 -16.63 -9.02
CA VAL A 311 -13.37 -15.86 -9.36
C VAL A 311 -13.76 -14.44 -9.75
N SER A 312 -12.98 -13.48 -9.30
CA SER A 312 -13.18 -12.06 -9.59
C SER A 312 -11.84 -11.37 -9.89
N LEU A 313 -11.91 -10.20 -10.53
CA LEU A 313 -10.74 -9.33 -10.71
C LEU A 313 -10.18 -8.94 -9.33
N GLY A 314 -8.90 -9.20 -9.13
CA GLY A 314 -8.13 -8.79 -7.97
C GLY A 314 -7.95 -7.28 -7.89
N ARG A 315 -8.11 -6.69 -6.70
CA ARG A 315 -8.05 -5.23 -6.48
C ARG A 315 -7.26 -4.83 -5.24
N PHE A 316 -7.34 -5.64 -4.20
CA PHE A 316 -6.79 -5.35 -2.88
C PHE A 316 -5.66 -6.32 -2.52
N GLY A 317 -4.95 -6.02 -1.43
CA GLY A 317 -3.68 -6.67 -1.14
C GLY A 317 -2.51 -6.10 -1.95
N TRP A 318 -1.33 -6.66 -1.69
CA TRP A 318 -0.05 -6.26 -2.31
C TRP A 318 0.14 -6.83 -3.72
N LYS A 319 -0.46 -7.99 -4.00
CA LYS A 319 -0.43 -8.66 -5.31
C LYS A 319 -1.82 -8.73 -5.95
N ALA A 320 -2.69 -7.76 -5.67
CA ALA A 320 -4.10 -7.78 -6.11
C ALA A 320 -4.80 -9.10 -5.72
N ASN A 321 -4.47 -9.67 -4.57
CA ASN A 321 -4.81 -11.04 -4.21
C ASN A 321 -6.20 -11.20 -3.54
N THR A 322 -6.98 -10.13 -3.46
CA THR A 322 -8.37 -10.13 -2.97
C THR A 322 -9.27 -9.24 -3.84
N PRO A 323 -10.54 -9.62 -4.09
CA PRO A 323 -11.38 -8.93 -5.08
C PRO A 323 -12.19 -7.74 -4.53
N SER A 324 -12.44 -7.69 -3.22
CA SER A 324 -13.29 -6.67 -2.58
C SER A 324 -12.74 -6.25 -1.21
N VAL A 325 -13.15 -5.08 -0.73
CA VAL A 325 -12.90 -4.64 0.65
C VAL A 325 -13.47 -5.65 1.63
N ARG A 326 -14.64 -6.22 1.33
CA ARG A 326 -15.26 -7.26 2.16
C ARG A 326 -14.38 -8.50 2.33
N VAL A 327 -13.91 -9.09 1.22
CA VAL A 327 -13.04 -10.27 1.27
C VAL A 327 -11.71 -9.95 1.95
N GLN A 328 -11.13 -8.78 1.68
CA GLN A 328 -9.90 -8.33 2.32
C GLN A 328 -10.06 -8.15 3.83
N SER A 329 -11.05 -7.40 4.29
CA SER A 329 -11.23 -7.05 5.70
C SER A 329 -11.64 -8.25 6.54
N LEU A 330 -12.60 -9.05 6.08
CA LEU A 330 -13.05 -10.23 6.83
C LEU A 330 -12.03 -11.37 6.77
N GLY A 331 -11.26 -11.45 5.67
CA GLY A 331 -10.14 -12.37 5.54
C GLY A 331 -8.98 -11.99 6.47
N ALA A 332 -8.71 -10.69 6.67
CA ALA A 332 -7.73 -10.19 7.63
C ALA A 332 -8.20 -10.35 9.08
N LEU A 333 -9.49 -10.13 9.37
CA LEU A 333 -10.06 -10.35 10.70
C LEU A 333 -9.84 -11.79 11.17
N ARG A 334 -10.06 -12.77 10.28
CA ARG A 334 -9.79 -14.18 10.57
C ARG A 334 -8.30 -14.50 10.46
N GLY A 335 -7.64 -14.08 9.40
CA GLY A 335 -6.28 -14.48 9.03
C GLY A 335 -5.15 -13.75 9.74
N ASP A 336 -5.36 -12.55 10.27
CA ASP A 336 -4.34 -11.75 10.97
C ASP A 336 -4.62 -11.65 12.47
N ILE A 337 -5.91 -11.62 12.85
CA ILE A 337 -6.34 -11.44 14.25
C ILE A 337 -6.83 -12.74 14.88
N GLY A 338 -7.36 -13.67 14.08
CA GLY A 338 -7.89 -14.95 14.56
C GLY A 338 -9.34 -14.88 14.99
N ILE A 339 -10.15 -14.01 14.35
CA ILE A 339 -11.58 -13.85 14.66
C ILE A 339 -12.44 -14.33 13.49
N THR A 340 -13.21 -15.38 13.74
CA THR A 340 -14.17 -15.97 12.80
C THR A 340 -15.36 -15.03 12.54
N ASN A 341 -15.92 -15.14 11.33
CA ASN A 341 -17.00 -14.28 10.87
C ASN A 341 -17.89 -15.01 9.85
N PRO A 342 -19.05 -14.46 9.44
CA PRO A 342 -19.98 -15.17 8.56
C PRO A 342 -19.43 -15.51 7.16
N LEU A 343 -18.37 -14.83 6.69
CA LEU A 343 -17.71 -15.15 5.42
C LEU A 343 -16.59 -16.18 5.60
N PHE A 344 -15.91 -16.15 6.75
CA PHE A 344 -14.84 -17.08 7.13
C PHE A 344 -15.11 -17.66 8.52
N PRO A 345 -15.99 -18.68 8.63
CA PRO A 345 -16.47 -19.19 9.92
C PRO A 345 -15.52 -20.16 10.61
N ASP A 346 -14.44 -20.57 9.94
CA ASP A 346 -13.50 -21.56 10.46
C ASP A 346 -12.23 -20.89 11.02
N GLU A 347 -11.80 -21.36 12.19
CA GLU A 347 -10.57 -20.97 12.88
C GLU A 347 -9.31 -20.98 12.02
N SER A 348 -8.36 -20.10 12.34
CA SER A 348 -7.27 -19.74 11.42
C SER A 348 -6.39 -20.91 10.99
N ILE A 349 -6.17 -21.83 11.94
CA ILE A 349 -5.36 -23.03 11.82
C ILE A 349 -6.18 -24.32 12.02
N LYS A 350 -7.50 -24.28 11.78
CA LYS A 350 -8.37 -25.46 11.91
C LYS A 350 -7.82 -26.64 11.11
N GLY A 351 -7.75 -27.82 11.75
CA GLY A 351 -7.29 -29.07 11.14
C GLY A 351 -5.77 -29.25 11.09
N THR A 352 -5.00 -28.34 11.70
CA THR A 352 -3.56 -28.51 11.95
C THR A 352 -3.30 -29.25 13.25
N SER A 353 -2.14 -29.89 13.37
CA SER A 353 -1.73 -30.57 14.59
C SER A 353 -1.54 -29.61 15.77
N LEU A 354 -1.15 -28.35 15.51
CA LEU A 354 -1.06 -27.31 16.54
C LEU A 354 -2.43 -27.03 17.16
N HIS A 355 -3.45 -26.89 16.32
CA HIS A 355 -4.82 -26.65 16.74
C HIS A 355 -5.36 -27.80 17.59
N ASP A 356 -5.24 -29.04 17.12
CA ASP A 356 -5.76 -30.22 17.81
C ASP A 356 -5.04 -30.45 19.15
N ALA A 357 -3.71 -30.22 19.18
CA ALA A 357 -2.92 -30.32 20.39
C ALA A 357 -3.25 -29.21 21.39
N TYR A 358 -3.56 -28.00 20.91
CA TYR A 358 -4.02 -26.89 21.76
C TYR A 358 -5.34 -27.22 22.45
N LEU A 359 -6.37 -27.59 21.70
CA LEU A 359 -7.69 -27.95 22.25
C LEU A 359 -7.58 -29.07 23.29
N THR A 360 -6.78 -30.10 22.99
CA THR A 360 -6.54 -31.22 23.92
C THR A 360 -5.87 -30.75 25.21
N ARG A 361 -4.88 -29.86 25.11
CA ARG A 361 -4.05 -29.40 26.22
C ARG A 361 -4.81 -28.49 27.19
N THR A 362 -5.59 -27.56 26.65
CA THR A 362 -6.33 -26.58 27.44
C THR A 362 -7.69 -27.11 27.90
N GLY A 363 -8.19 -28.19 27.29
CA GLY A 363 -9.57 -28.63 27.48
C GLY A 363 -10.58 -27.60 26.97
N PHE A 364 -10.11 -26.69 26.13
CA PHE A 364 -10.88 -25.56 25.62
C PHE A 364 -11.83 -26.02 24.52
N ILE A 365 -13.07 -25.54 24.57
CA ILE A 365 -14.08 -25.77 23.53
C ILE A 365 -14.31 -24.41 22.88
N ASP A 366 -13.38 -24.03 22.02
CA ASP A 366 -13.57 -22.91 21.12
C ASP A 366 -13.30 -23.42 19.72
N THR A 367 -14.38 -23.42 18.95
CA THR A 367 -14.38 -23.87 17.57
C THR A 367 -14.29 -22.68 16.61
N GLY A 368 -13.96 -21.48 17.11
CA GLY A 368 -14.22 -20.22 16.43
C GLY A 368 -15.72 -19.97 16.38
N ALA A 369 -16.41 -20.24 17.48
CA ALA A 369 -17.85 -20.05 17.56
C ALA A 369 -18.27 -19.56 18.95
N ASP A 370 -19.28 -18.70 18.98
CA ASP A 370 -19.96 -18.24 20.17
C ASP A 370 -20.72 -19.39 20.88
N GLU A 371 -21.31 -19.06 22.03
CA GLU A 371 -22.10 -20.01 22.84
C GLU A 371 -23.28 -20.67 22.08
N ASN A 372 -23.70 -20.09 20.96
CA ASN A 372 -24.79 -20.57 20.11
C ASN A 372 -24.31 -21.32 18.85
N GLY A 373 -23.00 -21.47 18.67
CA GLY A 373 -22.40 -22.09 17.48
C GLY A 373 -22.35 -21.19 16.25
N ALA A 374 -22.57 -19.87 16.41
CA ALA A 374 -22.35 -18.87 15.37
C ALA A 374 -20.89 -18.39 15.39
N PRO A 375 -20.33 -17.80 14.32
CA PRO A 375 -18.98 -17.23 14.36
C PRO A 375 -18.83 -16.16 15.47
N GLU A 376 -17.61 -15.98 15.96
CA GLU A 376 -17.31 -15.07 17.09
C GLU A 376 -17.80 -13.64 16.87
N VAL A 377 -17.70 -13.13 15.63
CA VAL A 377 -18.39 -11.90 15.24
C VAL A 377 -19.54 -12.16 14.28
N GLY A 378 -20.65 -11.46 14.50
CA GLY A 378 -21.84 -11.53 13.67
C GLY A 378 -21.77 -10.65 12.40
N ALA A 379 -22.86 -10.69 11.64
CA ALA A 379 -23.02 -9.90 10.42
C ALA A 379 -22.96 -8.38 10.69
N GLU A 380 -23.55 -7.90 11.78
CA GLU A 380 -23.55 -6.48 12.14
C GLU A 380 -22.13 -5.93 12.30
N PHE A 381 -21.27 -6.61 13.08
CA PHE A 381 -19.87 -6.27 13.24
C PHE A 381 -19.14 -6.30 11.88
N SER A 382 -19.31 -7.40 11.14
CA SER A 382 -18.66 -7.61 9.84
C SER A 382 -19.01 -6.52 8.84
N ASP A 383 -20.27 -6.11 8.80
CA ASP A 383 -20.76 -5.10 7.88
C ASP A 383 -20.30 -3.71 8.27
N ALA A 384 -20.29 -3.38 9.56
CA ALA A 384 -19.84 -2.09 10.05
C ALA A 384 -18.35 -1.89 9.80
N VAL A 385 -17.49 -2.89 10.07
CA VAL A 385 -16.03 -2.80 9.80
C VAL A 385 -15.75 -2.66 8.30
N VAL A 386 -16.46 -3.39 7.45
CA VAL A 386 -16.33 -3.26 5.99
C VAL A 386 -16.78 -1.88 5.53
N PHE A 387 -17.93 -1.41 6.01
CA PHE A 387 -18.46 -0.09 5.67
C PHE A 387 -17.53 1.04 6.13
N TYR A 388 -16.91 0.90 7.30
CA TYR A 388 -15.89 1.83 7.78
C TYR A 388 -14.74 1.95 6.77
N ALA A 389 -14.11 0.83 6.39
CA ALA A 389 -13.03 0.82 5.41
C ALA A 389 -13.45 1.33 4.01
N GLU A 390 -14.70 1.09 3.60
CA GLU A 390 -15.25 1.60 2.34
C GLU A 390 -15.42 3.13 2.35
N THR A 391 -15.68 3.73 3.51
CA THR A 391 -16.12 5.13 3.63
C THR A 391 -15.14 6.05 4.34
N LEU A 392 -13.94 5.56 4.67
CA LEU A 392 -12.80 6.41 5.03
C LEU A 392 -12.43 7.36 3.88
N ALA A 393 -12.46 8.67 4.17
CA ALA A 393 -12.26 9.74 3.21
C ALA A 393 -10.83 9.76 2.66
N VAL A 394 -10.70 10.22 1.41
CA VAL A 394 -9.39 10.52 0.82
C VAL A 394 -8.97 11.93 1.23
N PRO A 395 -7.74 12.15 1.74
CA PRO A 395 -7.27 13.49 2.04
C PRO A 395 -7.09 14.33 0.77
N ALA A 396 -7.36 15.62 0.87
CA ALA A 396 -7.12 16.57 -0.21
C ALA A 396 -5.63 16.68 -0.53
N ARG A 397 -5.32 16.81 -1.82
CA ARG A 397 -3.98 17.14 -2.27
C ARG A 397 -3.61 18.56 -1.81
N ARG A 398 -2.36 18.74 -1.41
CA ARG A 398 -1.83 19.96 -0.79
C ARG A 398 -0.94 20.72 -1.77
N ASN A 399 -0.68 22.01 -1.50
CA ASN A 399 0.37 22.79 -2.17
C ASN A 399 0.31 22.81 -3.72
N VAL A 400 -0.88 22.67 -4.31
CA VAL A 400 -1.05 22.52 -5.77
C VAL A 400 -0.65 23.76 -6.57
N ASP A 401 -0.65 24.92 -5.93
CA ASP A 401 -0.24 26.20 -6.51
C ASP A 401 1.27 26.44 -6.47
N GLN A 402 2.03 25.60 -5.73
CA GLN A 402 3.46 25.79 -5.57
C GLN A 402 4.22 25.42 -6.86
N PRO A 403 5.11 26.31 -7.37
CA PRO A 403 5.80 26.08 -8.65
C PRO A 403 6.55 24.74 -8.71
N ASN A 404 7.23 24.34 -7.64
CA ASN A 404 7.96 23.07 -7.58
C ASN A 404 7.02 21.85 -7.62
N VAL A 405 5.83 21.94 -7.04
CA VAL A 405 4.83 20.86 -7.07
C VAL A 405 4.25 20.71 -8.47
N ARG A 406 3.97 21.83 -9.15
CA ARG A 406 3.48 21.83 -10.53
C ARG A 406 4.52 21.25 -11.49
N GLU A 407 5.78 21.65 -11.32
CA GLU A 407 6.89 21.12 -12.12
C GLU A 407 7.13 19.64 -11.85
N GLY A 408 7.05 19.21 -10.59
CA GLY A 408 7.07 17.80 -10.22
C GLY A 408 5.98 16.97 -10.90
N ALA A 409 4.75 17.49 -11.00
CA ALA A 409 3.66 16.83 -11.70
C ALA A 409 3.96 16.62 -13.20
N ARG A 410 4.58 17.62 -13.84
CA ARG A 410 5.03 17.55 -15.24
C ARG A 410 6.15 16.54 -15.42
N LEU A 411 7.17 16.57 -14.54
CA LEU A 411 8.28 15.63 -14.54
C LEU A 411 7.78 14.19 -14.29
N PHE A 412 6.80 13.98 -13.41
CA PHE A 412 6.21 12.67 -13.16
C PHE A 412 5.61 12.05 -14.43
N THR A 413 4.92 12.83 -15.27
CA THR A 413 4.49 12.36 -16.61
C THR A 413 5.69 12.12 -17.53
N GLN A 414 6.65 13.05 -17.56
CA GLN A 414 7.82 12.97 -18.46
C GLN A 414 8.70 11.74 -18.17
N LEU A 415 8.79 11.34 -16.91
CA LEU A 415 9.50 10.14 -16.45
C LEU A 415 8.72 8.84 -16.73
N ASN A 416 7.54 8.93 -17.36
CA ASN A 416 6.63 7.83 -17.63
C ASN A 416 6.07 7.13 -16.38
N CYS A 417 6.08 7.78 -15.21
CA CYS A 417 5.53 7.18 -13.99
C CYS A 417 4.02 6.91 -14.10
N THR A 418 3.32 7.71 -14.92
CA THR A 418 1.88 7.58 -15.18
C THR A 418 1.49 6.36 -16.00
N ALA A 419 2.45 5.61 -16.55
CA ALA A 419 2.15 4.37 -17.28
C ALA A 419 1.53 3.30 -16.37
N CYS A 420 2.04 3.17 -15.12
CA CYS A 420 1.43 2.32 -14.09
C CYS A 420 0.57 3.16 -13.11
N HIS A 421 1.07 4.33 -12.71
CA HIS A 421 0.36 5.23 -11.79
C HIS A 421 -0.70 6.08 -12.51
N VAL A 422 -1.69 5.41 -13.10
CA VAL A 422 -2.78 6.03 -13.87
C VAL A 422 -3.50 7.07 -13.03
N PRO A 423 -3.51 8.36 -13.44
CA PRO A 423 -3.92 9.44 -12.55
C PRO A 423 -5.35 9.37 -12.04
N SER A 424 -6.33 8.96 -12.86
CA SER A 424 -7.74 9.20 -12.51
C SER A 424 -8.72 8.17 -13.05
N TYR A 425 -9.83 8.00 -12.33
CA TYR A 425 -10.99 7.18 -12.70
C TYR A 425 -12.30 7.92 -12.44
N THR A 426 -13.39 7.41 -13.01
CA THR A 426 -14.75 7.76 -12.58
C THR A 426 -15.41 6.52 -12.00
N THR A 427 -15.93 6.60 -10.78
CA THR A 427 -16.58 5.46 -10.15
C THR A 427 -17.93 5.15 -10.79
N LYS A 428 -18.39 3.90 -10.68
CA LYS A 428 -19.70 3.44 -11.12
C LYS A 428 -20.82 4.32 -10.55
N THR A 429 -21.93 4.44 -11.28
CA THR A 429 -23.13 5.17 -10.83
C THR A 429 -24.19 4.26 -10.20
N SER A 430 -24.00 2.94 -10.24
CA SER A 430 -24.95 1.94 -9.71
C SER A 430 -24.28 0.58 -9.49
N GLY A 431 -25.01 -0.33 -8.86
CA GLY A 431 -24.58 -1.72 -8.65
C GLY A 431 -23.94 -1.94 -7.28
N ASP A 432 -23.35 -3.12 -7.14
CA ASP A 432 -22.83 -3.62 -5.87
C ASP A 432 -21.31 -3.52 -5.79
N ILE A 433 -20.80 -3.49 -4.56
CA ILE A 433 -19.40 -3.69 -4.16
C ILE A 433 -19.40 -4.69 -2.99
N GLY A 434 -18.46 -5.62 -2.96
CA GLY A 434 -18.33 -6.60 -1.88
C GLY A 434 -19.57 -7.48 -1.66
N GLY A 435 -20.41 -7.66 -2.67
CA GLY A 435 -21.70 -8.36 -2.55
C GLY A 435 -22.80 -7.57 -1.83
N ARG A 436 -22.65 -6.24 -1.73
CA ARG A 436 -23.62 -5.34 -1.11
C ARG A 436 -23.88 -4.11 -1.97
N ALA A 437 -25.05 -3.51 -1.77
CA ALA A 437 -25.42 -2.27 -2.44
C ALA A 437 -24.38 -1.17 -2.12
N MET A 438 -23.81 -0.58 -3.16
CA MET A 438 -22.84 0.49 -3.03
C MET A 438 -23.51 1.75 -2.45
N SER A 439 -22.86 2.37 -1.45
CA SER A 439 -23.27 3.66 -0.88
C SER A 439 -23.40 4.73 -1.96
N ASP A 440 -24.38 5.62 -1.81
CA ASP A 440 -24.55 6.77 -2.72
C ASP A 440 -23.36 7.73 -2.66
N SER A 441 -22.64 7.76 -1.53
CA SER A 441 -21.44 8.59 -1.36
C SER A 441 -20.31 8.24 -2.34
N LEU A 442 -20.25 6.99 -2.81
CA LEU A 442 -19.21 6.45 -3.68
C LEU A 442 -19.57 6.55 -5.17
N LYS A 443 -20.81 6.89 -5.53
CA LYS A 443 -21.31 6.85 -6.92
C LYS A 443 -20.88 8.06 -7.73
N GLY A 444 -20.43 7.83 -8.97
CA GLY A 444 -20.16 8.88 -9.96
C GLY A 444 -19.07 9.88 -9.54
N GLN A 445 -18.11 9.45 -8.73
CA GLN A 445 -17.01 10.29 -8.25
C GLN A 445 -15.88 10.31 -9.28
N LYS A 446 -15.42 11.50 -9.67
CA LYS A 446 -14.13 11.67 -10.36
C LYS A 446 -13.03 11.65 -9.30
N ILE A 447 -12.15 10.66 -9.38
CA ILE A 447 -11.13 10.39 -8.37
C ILE A 447 -9.73 10.39 -8.98
N TYR A 448 -8.71 10.66 -8.15
CA TYR A 448 -7.31 10.74 -8.56
C TYR A 448 -6.39 9.83 -7.71
N PRO A 449 -6.49 8.50 -7.83
CA PRO A 449 -5.75 7.58 -6.99
C PRO A 449 -4.31 7.31 -7.45
N PHE A 450 -3.95 7.62 -8.71
CA PHE A 450 -2.63 7.33 -9.29
C PHE A 450 -2.25 5.84 -9.22
N THR A 451 -3.06 4.99 -9.85
CA THR A 451 -2.87 3.52 -9.89
C THR A 451 -3.75 2.92 -10.98
N ASP A 452 -3.24 1.97 -11.74
CA ASP A 452 -4.04 1.11 -12.62
C ASP A 452 -4.67 -0.11 -11.91
N LEU A 453 -4.28 -0.37 -10.66
CA LEU A 453 -4.60 -1.58 -9.89
C LEU A 453 -4.11 -2.90 -10.53
N LEU A 454 -3.21 -2.83 -11.51
CA LEU A 454 -2.62 -3.99 -12.20
C LEU A 454 -1.31 -4.44 -11.55
N LEU A 455 -0.89 -5.65 -11.90
CA LEU A 455 0.39 -6.24 -11.56
C LEU A 455 1.48 -5.78 -12.53
N HIS A 456 2.65 -5.47 -11.98
CA HIS A 456 3.87 -5.16 -12.73
C HIS A 456 5.08 -5.85 -12.11
N ASP A 457 5.98 -6.36 -12.94
CA ASP A 457 7.28 -6.86 -12.48
C ASP A 457 8.14 -5.70 -11.97
N MET A 458 8.45 -5.69 -10.67
CA MET A 458 9.24 -4.64 -10.03
C MET A 458 10.73 -5.00 -9.89
N GLY A 459 11.16 -6.09 -10.54
CA GLY A 459 12.53 -6.59 -10.59
C GLY A 459 12.94 -7.40 -9.36
N GLU A 460 14.09 -8.08 -9.51
CA GLU A 460 14.67 -8.97 -8.49
C GLU A 460 14.86 -8.29 -7.12
N GLY A 461 15.19 -7.00 -7.12
CA GLY A 461 15.38 -6.25 -5.88
C GLY A 461 14.14 -6.17 -4.99
N LEU A 462 12.93 -6.28 -5.58
CA LEU A 462 11.66 -6.29 -4.86
C LEU A 462 10.93 -7.63 -4.95
N ALA A 463 11.52 -8.67 -5.57
CA ALA A 463 10.88 -9.97 -5.66
C ALA A 463 10.85 -10.67 -4.30
N ASP A 464 9.73 -11.33 -3.98
CA ASP A 464 9.61 -12.23 -2.83
C ASP A 464 9.61 -13.71 -3.23
N GLY A 465 9.71 -13.99 -4.53
CA GLY A 465 9.71 -15.34 -5.11
C GLY A 465 8.38 -16.10 -4.96
N ARG A 466 7.40 -15.56 -4.23
CA ARG A 466 6.18 -16.26 -3.86
C ARG A 466 5.03 -15.88 -4.81
N PRO A 467 4.52 -16.81 -5.63
CA PRO A 467 3.35 -16.55 -6.45
C PRO A 467 2.09 -16.38 -5.59
N ASP A 468 1.12 -15.63 -6.10
CA ASP A 468 -0.18 -15.41 -5.46
C ASP A 468 -1.28 -15.26 -6.52
N PHE A 469 -2.03 -16.34 -6.75
CA PHE A 469 -2.90 -16.48 -7.92
C PHE A 469 -2.08 -16.36 -9.22
N LEU A 470 -2.44 -15.45 -10.13
CA LEU A 470 -1.70 -15.23 -11.36
C LEU A 470 -0.46 -14.33 -11.16
N ALA A 471 -0.31 -13.68 -10.01
CA ALA A 471 0.89 -12.92 -9.70
C ALA A 471 2.09 -13.84 -9.50
N SER A 472 3.20 -13.53 -10.16
CA SER A 472 4.51 -14.13 -9.94
C SER A 472 5.17 -13.61 -8.65
N GLY A 473 6.37 -14.09 -8.35
CA GLY A 473 7.17 -13.62 -7.22
C GLY A 473 7.72 -12.20 -7.36
N SER A 474 7.90 -11.70 -8.59
CA SER A 474 8.42 -10.33 -8.86
C SER A 474 7.33 -9.30 -9.09
N GLU A 475 6.09 -9.74 -9.33
CA GLU A 475 4.97 -8.84 -9.59
C GLU A 475 4.34 -8.27 -8.32
N TRP A 476 4.02 -6.98 -8.39
CA TRP A 476 3.30 -6.25 -7.35
C TRP A 476 2.19 -5.41 -7.97
N ARG A 477 1.11 -5.22 -7.21
CA ARG A 477 0.05 -4.32 -7.63
C ARG A 477 0.53 -2.86 -7.53
N THR A 478 0.31 -2.06 -8.58
CA THR A 478 0.52 -0.61 -8.49
C THR A 478 -0.33 -0.04 -7.35
N ARG A 479 0.30 0.56 -6.35
CA ARG A 479 -0.41 1.14 -5.20
C ARG A 479 -0.94 2.54 -5.54
N PRO A 480 -2.13 2.92 -5.04
CA PRO A 480 -2.58 4.31 -5.14
C PRO A 480 -1.61 5.23 -4.39
N LEU A 481 -1.30 6.38 -4.99
CA LEU A 481 -0.40 7.39 -4.43
C LEU A 481 -1.13 8.52 -3.70
N TRP A 482 -2.46 8.60 -3.75
CA TRP A 482 -3.20 9.59 -2.96
C TRP A 482 -2.89 9.45 -1.45
N GLY A 483 -2.73 10.58 -0.76
CA GLY A 483 -2.33 10.62 0.64
C GLY A 483 -0.91 10.10 0.94
N ILE A 484 -0.09 9.71 -0.05
CA ILE A 484 1.24 9.13 0.22
C ILE A 484 2.14 10.12 0.98
N GLY A 485 2.03 11.42 0.70
CA GLY A 485 2.79 12.47 1.36
C GLY A 485 2.36 12.73 2.82
N LEU A 486 1.28 12.10 3.29
CA LEU A 486 0.83 12.17 4.69
C LEU A 486 1.27 10.95 5.52
N THR A 487 1.83 9.92 4.88
CA THR A 487 2.23 8.66 5.54
C THR A 487 3.03 8.91 6.82
N GLN A 488 4.07 9.74 6.73
CA GLN A 488 4.95 10.03 7.86
C GLN A 488 4.44 11.15 8.79
N THR A 489 3.42 11.91 8.36
CA THR A 489 2.66 12.80 9.25
C THR A 489 1.78 11.98 10.21
N VAL A 490 1.17 10.90 9.71
CA VAL A 490 0.34 9.98 10.48
C VAL A 490 1.20 9.07 11.36
N ASN A 491 2.28 8.51 10.81
CA ASN A 491 3.24 7.69 11.52
C ASN A 491 4.69 8.00 11.11
N PRO A 492 5.46 8.75 11.91
CA PRO A 492 6.85 9.11 11.61
C PRO A 492 7.82 7.92 11.42
N GLN A 493 7.45 6.71 11.87
CA GLN A 493 8.25 5.50 11.73
C GLN A 493 7.79 4.60 10.57
N ALA A 494 6.78 5.01 9.81
CA ALA A 494 6.33 4.26 8.64
C ALA A 494 7.35 4.36 7.50
N GLY A 495 7.65 3.20 6.90
CA GLY A 495 8.38 3.09 5.62
C GLY A 495 7.46 2.83 4.42
N PHE A 496 8.03 2.96 3.23
CA PHE A 496 7.38 2.76 1.94
C PHE A 496 7.69 1.36 1.35
N LEU A 497 7.02 1.02 0.24
CA LEU A 497 7.01 -0.31 -0.40
C LEU A 497 6.29 -1.39 0.42
N HIS A 498 6.31 -2.64 -0.05
CA HIS A 498 5.50 -3.74 0.48
C HIS A 498 5.97 -4.27 1.85
N ASP A 499 7.23 -4.00 2.19
CA ASP A 499 7.90 -4.46 3.41
C ASP A 499 8.43 -3.31 4.28
N GLY A 500 8.13 -2.06 3.90
CA GLY A 500 8.52 -0.87 4.66
C GLY A 500 10.01 -0.53 4.58
N ARG A 501 10.77 -1.09 3.62
CA ARG A 501 12.23 -0.95 3.53
C ARG A 501 12.73 0.47 3.24
N ALA A 502 11.95 1.25 2.50
CA ALA A 502 12.33 2.58 2.07
C ALA A 502 11.89 3.61 3.13
N ALA A 503 12.84 4.38 3.66
CA ALA A 503 12.56 5.42 4.65
C ALA A 503 12.04 6.72 4.01
N THR A 504 12.29 6.91 2.71
CA THR A 504 11.87 8.09 1.95
C THR A 504 11.25 7.69 0.61
N LEU A 505 10.51 8.62 0.00
CA LEU A 505 9.99 8.43 -1.36
C LEU A 505 11.11 8.36 -2.41
N GLU A 506 12.23 9.05 -2.18
CA GLU A 506 13.43 8.94 -3.02
C GLU A 506 13.98 7.51 -2.98
N GLU A 507 14.17 6.94 -1.78
CA GLU A 507 14.59 5.54 -1.64
C GLU A 507 13.60 4.58 -2.29
N ALA A 508 12.29 4.84 -2.17
CA ALA A 508 11.26 4.02 -2.81
C ALA A 508 11.40 4.04 -4.34
N ILE A 509 11.62 5.21 -4.95
CA ILE A 509 11.89 5.34 -6.39
C ILE A 509 13.16 4.58 -6.77
N LEU A 510 14.24 4.70 -5.99
CA LEU A 510 15.51 4.02 -6.29
C LEU A 510 15.43 2.49 -6.22
N TRP A 511 14.45 1.95 -5.49
CA TRP A 511 14.14 0.52 -5.45
C TRP A 511 13.32 0.00 -6.64
N HIS A 512 12.73 0.88 -7.47
CA HIS A 512 11.99 0.45 -8.65
C HIS A 512 12.95 -0.19 -9.66
N GLY A 513 12.73 -1.46 -9.97
CA GLY A 513 13.41 -2.20 -11.05
C GLY A 513 12.39 -2.79 -12.02
N GLY A 514 12.78 -3.82 -12.76
CA GLY A 514 11.89 -4.52 -13.69
C GLY A 514 11.31 -3.56 -14.73
N GLU A 515 9.99 -3.55 -14.89
CA GLU A 515 9.26 -2.68 -15.81
C GLU A 515 9.49 -1.18 -15.52
N ALA A 516 9.75 -0.83 -14.26
CA ALA A 516 9.96 0.55 -13.82
C ALA A 516 11.42 1.02 -13.88
N GLU A 517 12.36 0.16 -14.29
CA GLU A 517 13.81 0.49 -14.29
C GLU A 517 14.12 1.70 -15.19
N LYS A 518 13.49 1.82 -16.35
CA LYS A 518 13.68 2.98 -17.25
C LYS A 518 13.30 4.30 -16.56
N SER A 519 12.17 4.32 -15.85
CA SER A 519 11.71 5.50 -15.10
C SER A 519 12.63 5.82 -13.92
N GLN A 520 13.12 4.80 -13.21
CA GLN A 520 14.07 4.95 -12.12
C GLN A 520 15.40 5.57 -12.61
N VAL A 521 15.96 5.05 -13.71
CA VAL A 521 17.19 5.57 -14.31
C VAL A 521 16.98 7.00 -14.83
N ALA A 522 15.83 7.29 -15.43
CA ALA A 522 15.49 8.64 -15.88
C ALA A 522 15.42 9.62 -14.70
N PHE A 523 14.80 9.22 -13.58
CA PHE A 523 14.79 10.01 -12.34
C PHE A 523 16.21 10.27 -11.81
N MET A 524 17.08 9.26 -11.84
CA MET A 524 18.48 9.43 -11.41
C MET A 524 19.26 10.43 -12.28
N ASN A 525 18.92 10.55 -13.55
CA ASN A 525 19.56 11.47 -14.48
C ASN A 525 19.03 12.91 -14.42
N LEU A 526 17.93 13.17 -13.71
CA LEU A 526 17.46 14.52 -13.44
C LEU A 526 18.48 15.29 -12.61
N SER A 527 18.48 16.62 -12.70
CA SER A 527 19.22 17.46 -11.75
C SER A 527 18.66 17.29 -10.34
N LYS A 528 19.46 17.59 -9.31
CA LYS A 528 19.01 17.53 -7.91
C LYS A 528 17.70 18.32 -7.67
N ASN A 529 17.60 19.51 -8.26
CA ASN A 529 16.40 20.35 -8.13
C ASN A 529 15.16 19.69 -8.78
N GLU A 530 15.31 19.08 -9.95
CA GLU A 530 14.21 18.36 -10.61
C GLU A 530 13.80 17.10 -9.81
N ARG A 531 14.75 16.37 -9.22
CA ARG A 531 14.45 15.26 -8.31
C ARG A 531 13.64 15.76 -7.11
N GLU A 532 14.06 16.85 -6.48
CA GLU A 532 13.33 17.50 -5.38
C GLU A 532 11.93 17.96 -5.79
N GLN A 533 11.72 18.39 -7.04
CA GLN A 533 10.40 18.74 -7.58
C GLN A 533 9.49 17.52 -7.73
N VAL A 534 9.97 16.40 -8.26
CA VAL A 534 9.21 15.14 -8.31
C VAL A 534 8.82 14.69 -6.90
N ILE A 535 9.77 14.74 -5.96
CA ILE A 535 9.48 14.42 -4.55
C ILE A 535 8.46 15.42 -3.95
N ALA A 536 8.55 16.71 -4.27
CA ALA A 536 7.57 17.70 -3.82
C ALA A 536 6.16 17.40 -4.36
N PHE A 537 6.04 16.95 -5.61
CA PHE A 537 4.77 16.48 -6.16
C PHE A 537 4.22 15.27 -5.39
N LEU A 538 5.03 14.23 -5.17
CA LEU A 538 4.58 13.06 -4.42
C LEU A 538 4.22 13.40 -2.96
N MET A 539 4.98 14.28 -2.32
CA MET A 539 4.69 14.80 -0.98
C MET A 539 3.44 15.70 -0.95
N SER A 540 3.00 16.21 -2.10
CA SER A 540 1.76 16.98 -2.21
C SER A 540 0.52 16.09 -2.20
N LEU A 541 0.66 14.84 -2.66
CA LEU A 541 -0.41 13.84 -2.77
C LEU A 541 -0.97 13.41 -1.41
#